data_AF-A0A521SGM8-F1
#
_entry.id   AF-A0A521SGM8-F1
#
_cell.length_a   1.000
_cell.length_b   1.000
_cell.length_c   1.000
_cell.angle_alpha   90.00
_cell.angle_beta   90.00
_cell.angle_gamma   90.00
#
_symmetry.space_group_name_H-M   'P 1'
#
loop_
_entity.id
_entity.type
_entity.pdbx_description
1 polymer ?
#
loop_
_entity_poly.entity_id
_entity_poly.type
_entity_poly.pdbx_seq_one_letter_code
_entity_poly.pdbx_strand_id
1 'polypeptide(L)' 'MNLYELTPPRKWQAGLAGGKPFYFPCGQCGAKEPEIHGFIGEGPEFHRIAVRQEGHFYVPMMLCGSCFEKKLSEIQK' A
#
# COMPACT_ATOMS: atom_id res chain seq x y z
N MET A 1 6.13 12.33 5.58
CA MET A 1 5.39 11.35 4.77
C MET A 1 3.92 11.75 4.75
N ASN A 2 3.31 11.78 3.57
CA ASN A 2 1.90 12.13 3.38
C ASN A 2 1.10 10.89 2.95
N LEU A 3 -0.22 10.99 3.05
CA LEU A 3 -1.16 9.99 2.53
C LEU A 3 -1.57 10.40 1.11
N TYR A 4 -1.38 9.51 0.13
CA TYR A 4 -1.73 9.74 -1.26
C TYR A 4 -2.83 8.77 -1.69
N GLU A 5 -3.87 9.32 -2.30
CA GLU A 5 -4.96 8.54 -2.91
C GLU A 5 -4.55 8.02 -4.29
N LEU A 6 -5.09 6.85 -4.64
CA LEU A 6 -4.99 6.27 -5.97
C LEU A 6 -6.39 6.12 -6.58
N THR A 7 -6.63 6.84 -7.67
CA THR A 7 -7.92 6.83 -8.38
C THR A 7 -7.67 6.54 -9.87
N PRO A 8 -8.19 5.42 -10.42
CA PRO A 8 -8.97 4.38 -9.74
C PRO A 8 -8.09 3.47 -8.84
N PRO A 9 -8.69 2.82 -7.82
CA PRO A 9 -8.04 1.72 -7.13
C PRO A 9 -7.61 0.62 -8.10
N ARG A 10 -6.51 -0.05 -7.80
CA ARG A 10 -6.00 -1.16 -8.64
C ARG A 10 -5.14 -2.12 -7.83
N LYS A 11 -5.01 -3.36 -8.30
CA LYS A 11 -3.97 -4.28 -7.80
C LYS A 11 -2.59 -3.79 -8.26
N TRP A 12 -1.61 -3.81 -7.36
CA TRP A 12 -0.24 -3.41 -7.69
C TRP A 12 0.65 -4.64 -7.81
N GLN A 13 1.14 -4.88 -9.02
CA GLN A 13 2.03 -6.00 -9.27
C GLN A 13 3.38 -5.74 -8.59
N ALA A 14 3.80 -6.68 -7.75
CA ALA A 14 5.08 -6.63 -7.06
C ALA A 14 6.19 -7.28 -7.89
N GLY A 15 5.85 -8.24 -8.74
CA GLY A 15 6.80 -8.88 -9.65
C GLY A 15 6.22 -10.08 -10.35
N LEU A 16 7.10 -11.00 -10.76
CA LEU A 16 6.77 -12.29 -11.34
C LEU A 16 7.47 -13.40 -10.53
N ALA A 17 6.74 -14.48 -10.23
CA ALA A 17 7.27 -15.70 -9.63
C ALA A 17 6.95 -16.87 -10.56
N GLY A 18 7.98 -17.48 -11.16
CA GLY A 18 7.79 -18.55 -12.16
C GLY A 18 6.92 -18.12 -13.36
N GLY A 19 7.03 -16.85 -13.77
CA GLY A 19 6.23 -16.26 -14.86
C GLY A 19 4.80 -15.86 -14.47
N LYS A 20 4.35 -16.10 -13.23
CA LYS A 20 3.04 -15.65 -12.75
C LYS A 20 3.17 -14.35 -11.96
N PRO A 21 2.31 -13.34 -12.20
CA PRO A 21 2.32 -12.12 -11.41
C PRO A 21 1.92 -12.42 -9.96
N PHE A 22 2.60 -11.76 -9.04
CA PHE A 22 2.16 -11.64 -7.65
C PHE A 22 2.05 -10.17 -7.29
N TYR A 23 1.16 -9.87 -6.36
CA TYR A 23 0.76 -8.51 -6.04
C TYR A 23 1.13 -8.13 -4.61
N PHE A 24 1.30 -6.84 -4.37
CA PHE A 24 1.57 -6.35 -3.04
C PHE A 24 0.39 -6.61 -2.09
N PRO A 25 0.65 -6.99 -0.84
CA PRO A 25 -0.36 -7.03 0.20
C PRO A 25 -0.69 -5.61 0.71
N CYS A 26 -1.77 -5.49 1.49
CA CYS A 26 -1.98 -4.29 2.30
C CYS A 26 -0.94 -4.23 3.43
N GLY A 27 -0.15 -3.16 3.48
CA GLY A 27 0.87 -2.94 4.51
C GLY A 27 0.34 -2.71 5.92
N GLN A 28 -0.97 -2.49 6.08
CA GLN A 28 -1.59 -2.30 7.39
C GLN A 28 -2.19 -3.60 7.96
N CYS A 29 -3.07 -4.26 7.20
CA CYS A 29 -3.82 -5.44 7.68
C CYS A 29 -3.32 -6.78 7.12
N GLY A 30 -2.37 -6.77 6.17
CA GLY A 30 -1.84 -8.00 5.56
C GLY A 30 -2.79 -8.68 4.57
N ALA A 31 -3.89 -8.04 4.17
CA ALA A 31 -4.76 -8.55 3.11
C ALA A 31 -3.93 -8.91 1.87
N LYS A 32 -4.15 -10.10 1.32
CA LYS A 32 -3.41 -10.65 0.18
C LYS A 32 -4.01 -10.15 -1.13
N GLU A 33 -3.18 -9.54 -1.97
CA GLU A 33 -3.54 -9.02 -3.30
C GLU A 33 -4.80 -8.12 -3.37
N PRO A 34 -5.03 -7.19 -2.43
CA PRO A 34 -6.19 -6.30 -2.49
C PRO A 34 -6.03 -5.27 -3.61
N GLU A 35 -7.14 -4.62 -3.97
CA GLU A 35 -7.05 -3.33 -4.66
C GLU A 35 -6.47 -2.29 -3.69
N ILE A 36 -5.48 -1.54 -4.17
CA ILE A 36 -4.83 -0.48 -3.41
C ILE A 36 -5.56 0.82 -3.71
N HIS A 37 -6.05 1.46 -2.65
CA HIS A 37 -6.75 2.74 -2.71
C HIS A 37 -5.81 3.92 -2.42
N GLY A 38 -4.64 3.66 -1.83
CA GLY A 38 -3.64 4.69 -1.59
C GLY A 38 -2.42 4.16 -0.87
N PHE A 39 -1.48 5.04 -0.55
CA PHE A 39 -0.22 4.69 0.11
C PHE A 39 0.30 5.84 0.98
N ILE A 40 1.14 5.49 1.95
CA ILE A 40 1.90 6.47 2.73
C ILE A 40 3.28 6.61 2.10
N GLY A 41 3.71 7.84 1.81
CA GLY A 41 5.01 8.07 1.18
C GLY A 41 5.38 9.53 1.00
N GLU A 42 6.31 9.79 0.10
CA GLU A 42 6.62 11.12 -0.42
C GLU A 42 6.25 11.12 -1.90
N GLY A 43 5.18 11.80 -2.24
CA GLY A 43 4.64 11.84 -3.60
C GLY A 43 5.09 13.09 -4.36
N PRO A 44 4.79 13.13 -5.68
CA PRO A 44 4.00 12.14 -6.42
C PRO A 44 4.80 10.92 -6.88
N GLU A 45 6.09 10.83 -6.56
CA GLU A 45 6.94 9.76 -7.07
C GLU A 45 6.89 8.48 -6.21
N PHE A 46 6.44 7.38 -6.81
CA PHE A 46 6.24 6.10 -6.15
C PHE A 46 7.51 5.40 -5.67
N HIS A 47 8.69 5.99 -5.87
CA HIS A 47 9.96 5.44 -5.37
C HIS A 47 10.18 5.69 -3.87
N ARG A 48 9.30 6.48 -3.22
CA ARG A 48 9.37 6.80 -1.77
C ARG A 48 8.13 6.35 -1.00
N ILE A 49 7.78 5.08 -1.09
CA ILE A 49 6.71 4.49 -0.27
C ILE A 49 7.28 4.17 1.11
N ALA A 50 6.57 4.58 2.16
CA ALA A 50 6.92 4.23 3.54
C ALA A 50 6.91 2.70 3.72
N VAL A 51 7.75 2.17 4.60
CA VAL A 51 7.76 0.74 4.92
C VAL A 51 7.46 0.52 6.40
N ARG A 52 6.62 -0.48 6.70
CA ARG A 52 6.46 -1.02 8.04
C ARG A 52 7.45 -2.17 8.21
N GLN A 53 8.18 -2.19 9.33
CA GLN A 53 9.02 -3.31 9.69
C GLN A 53 8.17 -4.37 10.39
N GLU A 54 8.18 -5.60 9.86
CA GLU A 54 7.54 -6.78 10.45
C GLU A 54 8.58 -7.88 10.62
N GLY A 55 9.15 -7.97 11.83
CA GLY A 55 10.29 -8.86 12.09
C GLY A 55 11.49 -8.48 11.22
N HIS A 56 11.87 -9.38 10.31
CA HIS A 56 12.97 -9.20 9.36
C HIS A 56 12.55 -8.66 7.99
N PHE A 57 11.25 -8.45 7.76
CA PHE A 57 10.72 -8.03 6.47
C PHE A 57 10.25 -6.57 6.51
N TYR A 58 10.44 -5.87 5.39
CA TYR A 58 9.88 -4.55 5.15
C TYR A 58 8.64 -4.69 4.28
N VAL A 59 7.51 -4.17 4.77
CA VAL A 59 6.23 -4.19 4.07
C VAL A 59 5.91 -2.77 3.62
N PRO A 60 5.81 -2.51 2.31
CA PRO A 60 5.40 -1.20 1.82
C PRO A 60 4.01 -0.80 2.35
N MET A 61 3.86 0.46 2.76
CA MET A 61 2.62 1.03 3.30
C MET A 61 1.61 1.38 2.20
N MET A 62 1.33 0.42 1.33
CA MET A 62 0.17 0.43 0.43
C MET A 62 -1.07 -0.01 1.21
N LEU A 63 -2.20 0.65 0.99
CA LEU A 63 -3.41 0.48 1.80
C LEU A 63 -4.57 0.00 0.92
N CYS A 64 -5.23 -1.07 1.36
CA CYS A 64 -6.55 -1.44 0.84
C CYS A 64 -7.60 -0.39 1.24
N GLY A 65 -8.77 -0.41 0.61
CA GLY A 65 -9.84 0.58 0.84
C GLY A 65 -10.16 0.84 2.32
N SER A 66 -10.45 -0.21 3.09
CA SER A 66 -10.79 -0.06 4.52
C SER A 66 -9.65 0.53 5.37
N CYS A 67 -8.40 0.18 5.06
CA CYS A 67 -7.24 0.72 5.78
C CYS A 67 -6.94 2.17 5.37
N PHE A 68 -7.19 2.50 4.10
CA PHE A 68 -7.03 3.85 3.57
C PHE A 68 -8.05 4.82 4.18
N GLU A 69 -9.33 4.45 4.19
CA GLU A 69 -10.42 5.23 4.82
C GLU A 69 -10.18 5.44 6.32
N LYS A 70 -9.72 4.40 7.01
CA LYS A 70 -9.34 4.50 8.43
C LYS A 70 -8.22 5.53 8.63
N LYS A 71 -7.19 5.50 7.79
CA LYS A 71 -6.06 6.46 7.86
C LYS A 71 -6.48 7.88 7.54
N LEU A 72 -7.35 8.08 6.54
CA LEU A 72 -7.94 9.39 6.25
C LEU A 72 -8.65 9.97 7.48
N SER A 73 -9.47 9.15 8.15
CA SER A 73 -10.21 9.55 9.35
C SER A 73 -9.32 9.87 10.56
N GLU A 74 -8.10 9.33 10.61
CA GLU A 74 -7.12 9.62 11.66
C GLU A 74 -6.43 10.97 11.43
N ILE A 75 -6.26 11.39 10.18
CA ILE A 75 -5.57 12.65 9.80
C ILE A 75 -6.52 13.85 9.87
N GLN A 76 -7.81 13.65 9.65
CA GLN A 76 -8.83 14.71 9.64
C GLN A 76 -9.34 15.11 11.04
N LYS A 77 -8.76 14.55 12.10
CA LYS A 77 -9.06 14.89 13.50
C LYS A 77 -7.98 15.80 14.07
#